data_AF-A0A212C437-F1
#
_entry.id   AF-A0A212C437-F1
#
_cell.length_a   1.000
_cell.length_b   1.000
_cell.length_c   1.000
_cell.angle_alpha   90.00
_cell.angle_beta   90.00
_cell.angle_gamma   90.00
#
_symmetry.space_group_name_H-M   'P 1'
#
loop_
_entity.id
_entity.type
_entity.pdbx_description
1 polymer ?
#
loop_
_entity_poly.entity_id
_entity_poly.type
_entity_poly.pdbx_seq_one_letter_code
_entity_poly.pdbx_strand_id
1 'polypeptide(L)'
;MAALQEKKSCGQRMEEFQRYCWNPDTGQMLGRTLIRWGPDPAPALPLPAVWISLYYVAFYVVMTGIFALCIYVLMCTIDPYTPDYQDQLKSPGVTLRPDTYGDKGLHISYNVSDNRTWTGLTQALRHFLAGYSPAAQEDNINCTSERYFFQEHFLAPNHTKFSCKFTVDMLQNCSGQPDPTFGFAEGKPCFIIKMNRVN
;
A
#
# COMPACT_ATOMS: atom_id res chain seq x y z
N MET A 1 42.11 -16.04 43.71
CA MET A 1 41.77 -17.45 43.43
C MET A 1 40.62 -17.47 42.45
N ALA A 2 40.88 -17.85 41.19
CA ALA A 2 39.84 -17.99 40.18
C ALA A 2 39.09 -19.31 40.45
N ALA A 3 37.82 -19.22 40.84
CA ALA A 3 36.98 -20.41 41.01
C ALA A 3 36.73 -21.04 39.63
N LEU A 4 37.21 -22.27 39.44
CA LEU A 4 36.82 -23.14 38.33
C LEU A 4 35.31 -23.36 38.43
N GLN A 5 34.51 -22.69 37.60
CA GLN A 5 33.10 -23.05 37.46
C GLN A 5 33.03 -24.40 36.76
N GLU A 6 32.63 -25.44 37.49
CA GLU A 6 32.26 -26.73 36.91
C GLU A 6 31.24 -26.53 35.78
N LYS A 7 31.46 -27.22 34.65
CA LYS A 7 30.53 -27.18 33.51
C LYS A 7 29.24 -27.87 33.93
N LYS A 8 28.24 -27.07 34.34
CA LYS A 8 26.88 -27.53 34.65
C LYS A 8 26.32 -28.40 33.52
N SER A 9 25.73 -29.54 33.89
CA SER A 9 25.05 -30.47 32.96
C SER A 9 23.89 -29.76 32.24
N CYS A 10 23.58 -30.20 31.02
CA CYS A 10 22.47 -29.66 30.23
C CYS A 10 21.15 -29.70 31.02
N GLY A 11 20.90 -30.79 31.76
CA GLY A 11 19.72 -30.92 32.61
C GLY A 11 19.67 -29.90 33.75
N GLN A 12 20.82 -29.64 34.39
CA GLN A 12 20.91 -28.62 35.46
C GLN A 12 20.69 -27.21 34.92
N ARG A 13 21.19 -26.89 33.72
CA ARG A 13 20.92 -25.60 33.07
C ARG A 13 19.44 -25.44 32.71
N MET A 14 18.79 -26.51 32.28
CA MET A 14 17.38 -26.48 31.90
C MET A 14 16.47 -26.33 33.13
N GLU A 15 16.84 -26.96 34.25
CA GLU A 15 16.17 -26.79 35.54
C GLU A 15 16.36 -25.37 36.10
N GLU A 16 17.57 -24.80 36.00
CA GLU A 16 17.83 -23.41 36.38
C GLU A 16 17.05 -22.41 35.52
N PHE A 17 16.96 -22.66 34.21
CA PHE A 17 16.16 -21.84 33.30
C PHE A 17 14.66 -21.95 33.62
N GLN A 18 14.16 -23.15 33.92
CA GLN A 18 12.78 -23.36 34.33
C GLN A 18 12.46 -22.63 35.64
N ARG A 19 13.34 -22.71 36.64
CA ARG A 19 13.20 -21.97 37.91
C ARG A 19 13.35 -20.46 37.74
N TYR A 20 14.15 -19.99 36.77
CA TYR A 20 14.27 -18.58 36.41
C TYR A 20 12.99 -18.04 35.75
N CYS A 21 12.37 -18.82 34.85
CA CYS A 21 11.09 -18.48 34.23
C CYS A 21 9.95 -18.46 35.26
N TRP A 22 9.89 -19.46 36.14
CA TRP A 22 8.85 -19.60 37.16
C TRP A 22 9.41 -20.21 38.44
N ASN A 23 9.37 -19.45 39.53
CA ASN A 23 9.75 -19.95 40.85
C ASN A 23 8.49 -20.32 41.66
N PRO A 24 8.18 -21.62 41.86
CA PRO A 24 6.97 -22.06 42.54
C PRO A 24 6.95 -21.71 44.04
N ASP A 25 8.11 -21.57 44.68
CA ASP A 25 8.22 -21.32 46.13
C ASP A 25 7.85 -19.87 46.47
N THR A 26 8.24 -18.92 45.60
CA THR A 26 7.98 -17.49 45.79
C THR A 26 6.83 -16.96 44.92
N GLY A 27 6.32 -17.74 43.97
CA GLY A 27 5.31 -17.31 43.00
C GLY A 27 5.77 -16.16 42.11
N GLN A 28 7.06 -16.14 41.74
CA GLN A 28 7.67 -15.10 40.92
C GLN A 28 7.84 -15.58 39.47
N MET A 29 7.48 -14.75 38.51
CA MET A 29 7.71 -14.98 37.09
C MET A 29 8.82 -14.02 36.61
N LEU A 30 9.88 -14.55 35.99
CA LEU A 30 11.04 -13.79 35.49
C LEU A 30 11.60 -12.77 36.52
N GLY A 31 11.62 -13.16 37.81
CA GLY A 31 12.15 -12.34 38.90
C GLY A 31 11.21 -11.27 39.46
N ARG A 32 9.92 -11.25 39.11
CA ARG A 32 8.92 -10.33 39.70
C ARG A 32 7.70 -11.08 40.24
N THR A 33 7.15 -10.61 41.37
CA THR A 33 5.89 -11.12 41.94
C THR A 33 4.68 -10.58 41.18
N LEU A 34 3.72 -11.44 40.84
CA LEU A 34 2.58 -11.07 39.98
C LEU A 34 1.44 -10.33 40.70
N ILE A 35 1.14 -10.65 41.96
CA ILE A 35 0.31 -9.93 42.95
C ILE A 35 0.18 -10.90 44.15
N ARG A 36 0.56 -10.51 45.37
CA ARG A 36 0.22 -11.25 46.59
C ARG A 36 -0.60 -10.31 47.50
N TRP A 37 -1.82 -10.72 47.85
CA TRP A 37 -2.58 -10.17 48.97
C TRP A 37 -2.44 -11.15 50.12
N GLY A 38 -1.39 -11.01 50.93
CA GLY A 38 -1.11 -11.87 52.08
C GLY A 38 -1.05 -11.06 53.38
N PRO A 39 -1.56 -11.58 54.51
CA PRO A 39 -1.70 -10.86 55.78
C PRO A 39 -0.42 -10.89 56.64
N ASP A 40 0.76 -10.60 56.07
CA ASP A 40 2.02 -10.60 56.82
C ASP A 40 2.56 -9.17 57.10
N PRO A 41 3.05 -8.91 58.33
CA PRO A 41 3.54 -7.61 58.78
C PRO A 41 5.01 -7.42 58.38
N ALA A 42 5.27 -7.03 57.14
CA ALA A 42 6.57 -6.53 56.71
C ALA A 42 6.36 -5.17 56.00
N PRO A 43 7.27 -4.20 56.15
CA PRO A 43 7.04 -2.82 55.75
C PRO A 43 6.63 -2.75 54.28
N ALA A 44 5.40 -2.32 54.07
CA ALA A 44 4.73 -2.25 52.79
C ALA A 44 5.49 -1.33 51.83
N LEU A 45 6.30 -1.92 50.95
CA LEU A 45 6.61 -1.35 49.65
C LEU A 45 5.97 -2.27 48.60
N PRO A 46 4.67 -2.06 48.29
CA PRO A 46 3.96 -2.86 47.32
C PRO A 46 4.42 -2.41 45.95
N LEU A 47 5.36 -3.11 45.36
CA LEU A 47 5.88 -2.79 44.04
C LEU A 47 6.16 -4.12 43.32
N PRO A 48 6.06 -4.21 41.99
CA PRO A 48 5.38 -3.28 41.08
C PRO A 48 4.99 -3.88 39.71
N ALA A 49 4.82 -5.20 39.51
CA ALA A 49 4.72 -5.74 38.14
C ALA A 49 3.45 -5.29 37.39
N VAL A 50 2.28 -5.44 38.01
CA VAL A 50 1.01 -5.00 37.43
C VAL A 50 0.91 -3.48 37.39
N TRP A 51 1.42 -2.78 38.41
CA TRP A 51 1.47 -1.32 38.43
C TRP A 51 2.39 -0.75 37.34
N ILE A 52 3.54 -1.38 37.09
CA ILE A 52 4.45 -1.04 35.98
C ILE A 52 3.80 -1.33 34.65
N SER A 53 3.18 -2.51 34.48
CA SER A 53 2.48 -2.85 33.24
C SER A 53 1.34 -1.87 32.96
N LEU A 54 0.55 -1.53 33.98
CA LEU A 54 -0.55 -0.57 33.86
C LEU A 54 -0.02 0.84 33.57
N TYR A 55 1.09 1.25 34.19
CA TYR A 55 1.78 2.50 33.87
C TYR A 55 2.21 2.54 32.40
N TYR A 56 2.84 1.47 31.87
CA TYR A 56 3.23 1.42 30.46
C TYR A 56 2.01 1.41 29.53
N VAL A 57 0.95 0.68 29.88
CA VAL A 57 -0.31 0.71 29.11
C VAL A 57 -0.89 2.12 29.08
N ALA A 58 -1.00 2.78 30.23
CA ALA A 58 -1.50 4.16 30.31
C ALA A 58 -0.60 5.14 29.52
N PHE A 59 0.72 5.01 29.66
CA PHE A 59 1.70 5.79 28.91
C PHE A 59 1.54 5.60 27.40
N TYR A 60 1.46 4.36 26.92
CA TYR A 60 1.29 4.09 25.48
C TYR A 60 -0.07 4.55 24.96
N VAL A 61 -1.15 4.41 25.75
CA VAL A 61 -2.47 4.96 25.38
C VAL A 61 -2.38 6.48 25.19
N VAL A 62 -1.77 7.20 26.13
CA VAL A 62 -1.58 8.66 26.00
C VAL A 62 -0.70 9.01 24.80
N MET A 63 0.42 8.31 24.59
CA MET A 63 1.32 8.55 23.44
C MET A 63 0.64 8.28 22.10
N THR A 64 -0.13 7.20 21.99
CA THR A 64 -0.92 6.90 20.78
C THR A 64 -2.03 7.92 20.55
N GLY A 65 -2.64 8.44 21.62
CA GLY A 65 -3.63 9.51 21.55
C GLY A 65 -3.04 10.81 21.03
N ILE A 66 -1.87 11.22 21.53
CA ILE A 66 -1.16 12.41 21.04
C ILE A 66 -0.75 12.22 19.57
N PHE A 67 -0.21 11.04 19.21
CA PHE A 67 0.15 10.74 17.83
C PHE A 67 -1.05 10.79 16.89
N ALA A 68 -2.17 10.17 17.27
CA ALA A 68 -3.41 10.21 16.50
C ALA A 68 -3.95 11.64 16.36
N LEU A 69 -3.85 12.46 17.42
CA LEU A 69 -4.22 13.88 17.36
C LEU A 69 -3.32 14.66 16.39
N CYS A 70 -2.00 14.41 16.38
CA CYS A 70 -1.10 15.03 15.41
C CYS A 70 -1.45 14.65 13.96
N ILE A 71 -1.74 13.37 13.70
CA ILE A 71 -2.20 12.92 12.37
C ILE A 71 -3.56 13.53 12.02
N TYR A 72 -4.47 13.66 12.98
CA TYR A 72 -5.77 14.29 12.77
C TYR A 72 -5.62 15.77 12.36
N VAL A 73 -4.81 16.53 13.11
CA VAL A 73 -4.52 17.93 12.77
C VAL A 73 -3.85 18.04 11.40
N LEU A 74 -2.91 17.15 11.08
CA LEU A 74 -2.30 17.08 9.75
C LEU A 74 -3.35 16.86 8.65
N MET A 75 -4.27 15.91 8.82
CA MET A 75 -5.34 15.67 7.86
C MET A 75 -6.30 16.86 7.72
N CYS A 76 -6.51 17.65 8.78
CA CYS A 76 -7.29 18.89 8.70
C CYS A 76 -6.58 20.01 7.93
N THR A 77 -5.26 19.96 7.80
CA THR A 77 -4.48 20.99 7.06
C THR A 77 -4.33 20.69 5.57
N ILE A 78 -4.62 19.46 5.13
CA ILE A 78 -4.45 19.04 3.73
C ILE A 78 -5.70 19.39 2.91
N ASP A 79 -5.49 19.98 1.73
CA ASP A 79 -6.56 20.20 0.77
C ASP A 79 -6.93 18.90 0.03
N PRO A 80 -8.23 18.55 -0.10
CA PRO A 80 -8.66 17.30 -0.72
C PRO A 80 -8.53 17.28 -2.26
N TYR A 81 -8.32 18.43 -2.92
CA TYR A 81 -8.28 18.56 -4.37
C TYR A 81 -6.87 18.74 -4.94
N THR A 82 -5.98 19.42 -4.22
CA THR A 82 -4.62 19.72 -4.70
C THR A 82 -3.55 19.36 -3.66
N PRO A 83 -2.52 18.58 -4.02
CA PRO A 83 -1.42 18.28 -3.10
C PRO A 83 -0.49 19.48 -2.92
N ASP A 84 0.00 19.71 -1.71
CA ASP A 84 0.82 20.88 -1.36
C ASP A 84 2.18 20.91 -2.09
N TYR A 85 2.83 19.75 -2.23
CA TYR A 85 4.16 19.65 -2.82
C TYR A 85 4.20 18.59 -3.92
N GLN A 86 4.78 18.96 -5.06
CA GLN A 86 4.93 18.08 -6.23
C GLN A 86 6.37 18.06 -6.77
N ASP A 87 7.35 18.18 -5.87
CA ASP A 87 8.74 18.41 -6.29
C ASP A 87 9.37 17.22 -7.00
N GLN A 88 8.89 16.00 -6.74
CA GLN A 88 9.35 14.79 -7.43
C GLN A 88 8.61 14.53 -8.76
N LEU A 89 7.61 15.33 -9.11
CA LEU A 89 6.74 15.14 -10.29
C LEU A 89 6.94 16.22 -11.37
N LYS A 90 8.14 16.80 -11.49
CA LYS A 90 8.42 17.87 -12.46
C LYS A 90 8.24 17.45 -13.92
N SER A 91 8.45 16.17 -14.24
CA SER A 91 8.26 15.62 -15.58
C SER A 91 7.34 14.41 -15.53
N PRO A 92 6.25 14.38 -16.31
CA PRO A 92 5.33 13.26 -16.30
C PRO A 92 5.99 12.01 -16.88
N GLY A 93 5.88 10.90 -16.16
CA GLY A 93 6.26 9.60 -16.69
C GLY A 93 5.36 9.15 -17.84
N VAL A 94 5.86 8.24 -18.66
CA VAL A 94 5.13 7.62 -19.77
C VAL A 94 5.12 6.11 -19.57
N THR A 95 3.98 5.49 -19.85
CA THR A 95 3.78 4.04 -19.75
C THR A 95 3.27 3.50 -21.08
N LEU A 96 3.65 2.26 -21.42
CA LEU A 96 3.18 1.56 -22.61
C LEU A 96 2.19 0.45 -22.22
N ARG A 97 1.20 0.20 -23.07
CA ARG A 97 0.34 -1.00 -23.01
C ARG A 97 0.43 -1.78 -24.33
N PRO A 98 0.51 -3.12 -24.30
CA PRO A 98 0.48 -3.99 -23.13
C PRO A 98 1.81 -4.01 -22.36
N ASP A 99 1.73 -4.07 -21.04
CA ASP A 99 2.85 -3.97 -20.11
C ASP A 99 3.37 -5.36 -19.71
N THR A 100 4.14 -5.99 -20.60
CA THR A 100 4.87 -7.22 -20.27
C THR A 100 6.32 -6.90 -19.95
N TYR A 101 6.72 -7.22 -18.73
CA TYR A 101 8.06 -6.96 -18.20
C TYR A 101 8.90 -8.23 -18.23
N GLY A 102 10.13 -8.11 -18.73
CA GLY A 102 11.19 -9.09 -18.54
C GLY A 102 12.24 -8.59 -17.54
N ASP A 103 13.41 -9.22 -17.51
CA ASP A 103 14.45 -8.98 -16.49
C ASP A 103 15.03 -7.56 -16.48
N LYS A 104 15.02 -6.87 -17.63
CA LYS A 104 15.65 -5.56 -17.83
C LYS A 104 14.68 -4.45 -18.23
N GLY A 105 13.37 -4.71 -18.20
CA GLY A 105 12.35 -3.74 -18.56
C GLY A 105 11.25 -4.33 -19.45
N LEU A 106 10.54 -3.45 -20.16
CA LEU A 106 9.47 -3.86 -21.06
C LEU A 106 10.04 -4.69 -22.23
N HIS A 107 9.62 -5.94 -22.35
CA HIS A 107 10.07 -6.85 -23.41
C HIS A 107 8.88 -7.68 -23.92
N ILE A 108 8.50 -7.41 -25.16
CA ILE A 108 7.33 -8.02 -25.79
C ILE A 108 7.81 -8.92 -26.92
N SER A 109 7.81 -10.22 -26.67
CA SER A 109 8.14 -11.25 -27.66
C SER A 109 6.96 -12.19 -27.84
N TYR A 110 6.45 -12.28 -29.06
CA TYR A 110 5.35 -13.18 -29.42
C TYR A 110 5.61 -13.77 -30.80
N ASN A 111 4.93 -14.86 -31.12
CA ASN A 111 4.98 -15.46 -32.45
C ASN A 111 3.69 -15.14 -33.19
N VAL A 112 3.81 -14.53 -34.37
CA VAL A 112 2.66 -14.14 -35.21
C VAL A 112 1.80 -15.37 -35.56
N SER A 113 2.43 -16.51 -35.83
CA SER A 113 1.73 -17.75 -36.21
C SER A 113 1.02 -18.44 -35.05
N ASP A 114 1.45 -18.22 -33.80
CA ASP A 114 0.85 -18.86 -32.63
C ASP A 114 -0.02 -17.88 -31.84
N ASN A 115 -1.33 -18.01 -32.04
CA ASN A 115 -2.35 -17.21 -31.38
C ASN A 115 -2.20 -17.20 -29.85
N ARG A 116 -1.81 -18.34 -29.24
CA ARG A 116 -1.73 -18.48 -27.78
C ARG A 116 -0.71 -17.54 -27.15
N THR A 117 0.28 -17.08 -27.91
CA THR A 117 1.34 -16.19 -27.41
C THR A 117 0.87 -14.73 -27.29
N TRP A 118 -0.05 -14.29 -28.14
CA TRP A 118 -0.53 -12.90 -28.17
C TRP A 118 -1.98 -12.71 -27.69
N THR A 119 -2.75 -13.78 -27.48
CA THR A 119 -4.09 -13.68 -26.85
C THR A 119 -4.05 -12.95 -25.52
N GLY A 120 -3.07 -13.23 -24.65
CA GLY A 120 -2.92 -12.54 -23.37
C GLY A 120 -2.66 -11.04 -23.53
N LEU A 121 -1.84 -10.65 -24.51
CA LEU A 121 -1.51 -9.26 -24.81
C LEU A 121 -2.73 -8.49 -25.33
N THR A 122 -3.48 -9.09 -26.26
CA THR A 122 -4.71 -8.49 -26.80
C THR A 122 -5.80 -8.40 -25.73
N GLN A 123 -5.94 -9.39 -24.86
CA GLN A 123 -6.88 -9.34 -23.75
C GLN A 123 -6.54 -8.21 -22.76
N ALA A 124 -5.25 -8.00 -22.46
CA ALA A 124 -4.80 -6.89 -21.61
C ALA A 124 -5.16 -5.52 -22.23
N LEU A 125 -4.97 -5.37 -23.56
CA LEU A 125 -5.39 -4.16 -24.29
C LEU A 125 -6.90 -3.95 -24.28
N ARG A 126 -7.70 -5.01 -24.51
CA ARG A 126 -9.17 -4.91 -24.44
C ARG A 126 -9.66 -4.53 -23.06
N HIS A 127 -9.10 -5.15 -22.02
CA HIS A 127 -9.44 -4.83 -20.64
C HIS A 127 -9.07 -3.38 -20.31
N PHE A 128 -7.92 -2.89 -20.78
CA PHE A 128 -7.52 -1.50 -20.64
C PHE A 128 -8.49 -0.54 -21.35
N LEU A 129 -8.93 -0.87 -22.56
CA LEU A 129 -9.86 -0.04 -23.35
C LEU A 129 -11.32 -0.11 -22.89
N ALA A 130 -11.69 -1.08 -22.07
CA ALA A 130 -13.07 -1.23 -21.57
C ALA A 130 -13.59 0.03 -20.85
N GLY A 131 -12.71 0.71 -20.09
CA GLY A 131 -13.03 1.97 -19.41
C GLY A 131 -13.15 3.19 -20.32
N TYR A 132 -12.82 3.07 -21.60
CA TYR A 132 -12.93 4.13 -22.61
C TYR A 132 -14.16 3.93 -23.51
N SER A 133 -15.02 2.96 -23.20
CA SER A 133 -16.27 2.75 -23.93
C SER A 133 -17.23 3.94 -23.76
N PRO A 134 -18.10 4.23 -24.74
CA PRO A 134 -19.06 5.34 -24.64
C PRO A 134 -19.97 5.26 -23.42
N ALA A 135 -20.34 4.04 -23.00
CA ALA A 135 -21.15 3.79 -21.81
C ALA A 135 -20.39 4.12 -20.51
N ALA A 136 -19.07 3.90 -20.45
CA ALA A 136 -18.26 4.25 -19.29
C ALA A 136 -17.97 5.76 -19.20
N GLN A 137 -18.21 6.52 -20.27
CA GLN A 137 -17.91 7.94 -20.39
C GLN A 137 -19.19 8.79 -20.54
N GLU A 138 -20.31 8.37 -19.97
CA GLU A 138 -21.59 9.08 -20.07
C GLU A 138 -21.49 10.49 -19.49
N ASP A 139 -20.93 10.63 -18.29
CA ASP A 139 -20.79 11.89 -17.52
C ASP A 139 -19.76 12.89 -18.09
N ASN A 140 -18.90 12.43 -18.98
CA ASN A 140 -17.85 13.27 -19.56
C ASN A 140 -18.43 14.21 -20.63
N ILE A 141 -17.69 15.26 -21.01
CA ILE A 141 -18.11 16.19 -22.07
C ILE A 141 -17.15 16.16 -23.26
N ASN A 142 -17.64 16.59 -24.42
CA ASN A 142 -16.79 16.76 -25.59
C ASN A 142 -16.00 18.07 -25.45
N CYS A 143 -14.67 17.97 -25.31
CA CYS A 143 -13.77 19.11 -25.23
C CYS A 143 -13.14 19.43 -26.59
N THR A 144 -12.72 20.69 -26.79
CA THR A 144 -11.92 21.10 -27.94
C THR A 144 -10.43 20.86 -27.67
N SER A 145 -9.74 20.19 -28.59
CA SER A 145 -8.36 19.72 -28.39
C SER A 145 -7.29 20.81 -28.41
N GLU A 146 -7.64 22.05 -28.75
CA GLU A 146 -6.68 23.12 -29.05
C GLU A 146 -6.37 24.04 -27.86
N ARG A 147 -7.11 23.92 -26.74
CA ARG A 147 -6.97 24.82 -25.59
C ARG A 147 -7.02 24.08 -24.27
N TYR A 148 -6.38 24.67 -23.27
CA TYR A 148 -6.51 24.22 -21.89
C TYR A 148 -7.95 24.34 -21.41
N PHE A 149 -8.45 23.26 -20.80
CA PHE A 149 -9.80 23.22 -20.24
C PHE A 149 -9.79 23.63 -18.76
N PHE A 150 -9.64 24.93 -18.52
CA PHE A 150 -9.66 25.50 -17.17
C PHE A 150 -11.08 25.52 -16.61
N GLN A 151 -11.25 24.97 -15.40
CA GLN A 151 -12.51 24.96 -14.66
C GLN A 151 -12.28 25.48 -13.25
N GLU A 152 -12.88 26.63 -12.94
CA GLU A 152 -12.83 27.26 -11.62
C GLU A 152 -13.91 26.71 -10.68
N HIS A 153 -15.04 26.26 -11.24
CA HIS A 153 -16.20 25.80 -10.48
C HIS A 153 -16.45 24.30 -10.66
N PHE A 154 -16.95 23.67 -9.60
CA PHE A 154 -17.34 22.26 -9.55
C PHE A 154 -18.79 22.09 -10.00
N LEU A 155 -18.98 22.07 -11.32
CA LEU A 155 -20.31 22.04 -11.95
C LEU A 155 -20.80 20.63 -12.34
N ALA A 156 -19.93 19.63 -12.29
CA ALA A 156 -20.26 18.26 -12.64
C ALA A 156 -20.99 17.55 -11.48
N PRO A 157 -21.65 16.40 -11.75
CA PRO A 157 -22.32 15.62 -10.71
C PRO A 157 -21.39 15.34 -9.53
N ASN A 158 -21.95 15.29 -8.32
CA ASN A 158 -21.21 15.13 -7.06
C ASN A 158 -20.18 16.24 -6.76
N HIS A 159 -20.41 17.47 -7.24
CA HIS A 159 -19.53 18.61 -6.99
C HIS A 159 -18.10 18.34 -7.50
N THR A 160 -18.01 17.82 -8.73
CA THR A 160 -16.73 17.55 -9.40
C THR A 160 -16.53 18.46 -10.60
N LYS A 161 -15.35 18.36 -11.24
CA LYS A 161 -15.06 19.04 -12.51
C LYS A 161 -15.39 18.10 -13.67
N PHE A 162 -15.88 18.66 -14.79
CA PHE A 162 -16.12 17.86 -15.99
C PHE A 162 -14.81 17.32 -16.55
N SER A 163 -14.87 16.12 -17.11
CA SER A 163 -13.73 15.50 -17.79
C SER A 163 -14.00 15.41 -19.30
N CYS A 164 -12.91 15.45 -20.08
CA CYS A 164 -13.00 15.39 -21.53
C CYS A 164 -13.14 13.93 -22.00
N LYS A 165 -14.06 13.69 -22.94
CA LYS A 165 -14.23 12.37 -23.57
C LYS A 165 -13.01 12.01 -24.41
N PHE A 166 -12.59 10.76 -24.27
CA PHE A 166 -11.61 10.12 -25.15
C PHE A 166 -12.19 8.79 -25.60
N THR A 167 -12.70 8.73 -26.83
CA THR A 167 -13.35 7.54 -27.36
C THR A 167 -12.32 6.59 -27.97
N VAL A 168 -12.61 5.30 -27.93
CA VAL A 168 -11.75 4.25 -28.50
C VAL A 168 -11.53 4.46 -30.01
N ASP A 169 -12.49 5.08 -30.70
CA ASP A 169 -12.41 5.41 -32.14
C ASP A 169 -11.26 6.37 -32.47
N MET A 170 -10.83 7.19 -31.51
CA MET A 170 -9.69 8.10 -31.69
C MET A 170 -8.36 7.34 -31.92
N LEU A 171 -8.28 6.08 -31.50
CA LEU A 171 -7.14 5.19 -31.77
C LEU A 171 -7.18 4.56 -33.16
N GLN A 172 -8.21 4.86 -33.96
CA GLN A 172 -8.37 4.42 -35.35
C GLN A 172 -8.22 2.89 -35.48
N ASN A 173 -7.23 2.41 -36.26
CA ASN A 173 -7.00 0.99 -36.51
C ASN A 173 -6.63 0.22 -35.23
N CYS A 174 -6.15 0.89 -34.19
CA CYS A 174 -5.74 0.28 -32.92
C CYS A 174 -6.86 0.29 -31.86
N SER A 175 -8.10 0.60 -32.24
CA SER A 175 -9.25 0.68 -31.35
C SER A 175 -9.81 -0.70 -30.94
N GLY A 176 -9.46 -1.77 -31.65
CA GLY A 176 -10.04 -3.10 -31.42
C GLY A 176 -11.39 -3.32 -32.12
N GLN A 177 -11.94 -2.30 -32.79
CA GLN A 177 -13.17 -2.42 -33.58
C GLN A 177 -12.95 -2.98 -34.99
N PRO A 178 -12.06 -2.41 -35.84
CA PRO A 178 -11.79 -2.96 -37.17
C PRO A 178 -10.96 -4.25 -37.09
N ASP A 179 -10.04 -4.31 -36.13
CA ASP A 179 -9.22 -5.49 -35.86
C ASP A 179 -9.20 -5.79 -34.35
N PRO A 180 -9.85 -6.87 -33.90
CA PRO A 180 -9.88 -7.24 -32.49
C PRO A 180 -8.52 -7.77 -32.01
N THR A 181 -7.57 -8.05 -32.91
CA THR A 181 -6.22 -8.56 -32.59
C THR A 181 -5.17 -7.45 -32.46
N PHE A 182 -5.53 -6.17 -32.60
CA PHE A 182 -4.62 -5.03 -32.45
C PHE A 182 -3.32 -5.15 -33.27
N GLY A 183 -3.40 -5.72 -34.47
CA GLY A 183 -2.29 -5.89 -35.41
C GLY A 183 -1.30 -7.00 -35.05
N PHE A 184 -1.52 -7.74 -33.95
CA PHE A 184 -0.64 -8.83 -33.53
C PHE A 184 -0.66 -10.01 -34.52
N ALA A 185 -1.80 -10.29 -35.14
CA ALA A 185 -1.92 -11.36 -36.14
C ALA A 185 -1.21 -11.03 -37.48
N GLU A 186 -1.03 -9.74 -37.78
CA GLU A 186 -0.37 -9.27 -39.01
C GLU A 186 1.13 -9.00 -38.82
N GLY A 187 1.65 -9.18 -37.60
CA GLY A 187 3.03 -8.83 -37.24
C GLY A 187 3.28 -7.32 -37.16
N LYS A 188 2.23 -6.50 -37.09
CA LYS A 188 2.26 -5.04 -36.95
C LYS A 188 1.50 -4.62 -35.70
N PRO A 189 2.02 -4.91 -34.48
CA PRO A 189 1.28 -4.73 -33.24
C PRO A 189 1.06 -3.25 -32.93
N CYS A 190 -0.11 -2.94 -32.40
CA CYS A 190 -0.44 -1.63 -31.87
C CYS A 190 -0.01 -1.52 -30.40
N PHE A 191 0.68 -0.42 -30.07
CA PHE A 191 1.01 -0.07 -28.70
C PHE A 191 0.31 1.22 -28.30
N ILE A 192 -0.22 1.26 -27.08
CA ILE A 192 -0.87 2.45 -26.54
C ILE A 192 0.09 3.12 -25.57
N ILE A 193 0.45 4.36 -25.87
CA ILE A 193 1.27 5.21 -25.00
C ILE A 193 0.33 6.00 -24.09
N LYS A 194 0.55 5.90 -22.78
CA LYS A 194 -0.22 6.62 -21.76
C LYS A 194 0.71 7.51 -20.93
N MET A 195 0.41 8.80 -20.89
CA MET A 195 1.08 9.74 -20.00
C MET A 195 0.53 9.61 -18.57
N ASN A 196 1.39 9.81 -17.58
CA ASN A 196 0.98 9.88 -16.18
C ASN A 196 0.35 11.25 -15.92
N ARG A 197 -0.89 11.22 -15.41
CA ARG A 197 -1.59 12.43 -15.01
C ARG A 197 -0.86 13.08 -13.83
N VAL A 198 -0.59 14.37 -13.95
CA VAL A 198 -0.13 15.26 -12.89
C VAL A 198 -1.26 16.25 -12.64
N ASN A 199 -1.54 16.56 -11.38
CA ASN A 199 -2.60 17.48 -10.97
C ASN A 199 -2.05 18.88 -10.69
#